data_AF-A0A356KE00-F1
#
_entry.id   AF-A0A356KE00-F1
#
_cell.length_a   1.000
_cell.length_b   1.000
_cell.length_c   1.000
_cell.angle_alpha   90.00
_cell.angle_beta   90.00
_cell.angle_gamma   90.00
#
_symmetry.space_group_name_H-M   'P 1'
#
loop_
_entity.id
_entity.type
_entity.pdbx_description
1 polymer ?
#
loop_
_entity_poly.entity_id
_entity_poly.type
_entity_poly.pdbx_seq_one_letter_code
_entity_poly.pdbx_strand_id
1 'polypeptide(L)' 'MELRAPAKTNLILEVPRKRADGFHELDTVFAALELADRLVLEPAA' A
#
# COMPACT_ATOMS: atom_id res chain seq x y z
N MET A 1 -21.36 4.21 -7.86
CA MET A 1 -20.62 4.99 -6.82
C MET A 1 -19.19 5.17 -7.28
N GLU A 2 -18.58 6.33 -7.08
CA GLU A 2 -17.19 6.58 -7.47
C GLU A 2 -16.28 6.70 -6.24
N LEU A 3 -15.10 6.08 -6.29
CA LEU A 3 -14.10 6.07 -5.23
C LEU A 3 -12.70 6.35 -5.80
N ARG A 4 -11.81 6.87 -4.95
CA ARG A 4 -10.37 7.03 -5.25
C ARG A 4 -9.57 6.03 -4.41
N ALA A 5 -8.64 5.32 -5.05
CA ALA A 5 -7.70 4.42 -4.38
C ALA A 5 -6.28 5.04 -4.40
N PRO A 6 -5.87 5.75 -3.33
CA PRO A 6 -4.61 6.47 -3.32
C PRO A 6 -3.41 5.53 -3.37
N ALA A 7 -2.41 5.91 -4.15
CA ALA A 7 -1.11 5.27 -4.15
C ALA A 7 -0.37 5.57 -2.84
N LYS A 8 0.68 4.80 -2.57
CA LYS A 8 1.62 5.08 -1.49
C LYS A 8 3.06 5.08 -1.97
N THR A 9 3.91 5.70 -1.18
CA THR A 9 5.36 5.46 -1.21
C THR A 9 5.85 5.08 0.18
N ASN A 10 7.03 4.48 0.25
CA ASN A 10 7.77 4.30 1.50
C ASN A 10 8.80 5.44 1.57
N LEU A 11 8.67 6.35 2.53
CA LEU A 11 9.63 7.45 2.70
C LEU A 11 10.96 6.95 3.27
N ILE A 12 10.90 5.85 4.01
CA ILE A 12 12.04 5.10 4.54
C ILE A 12 11.69 3.62 4.37
N LEU A 13 12.66 2.78 4.03
CA LEU A 13 12.50 1.34 4.04
C LEU A 13 13.80 0.68 4.50
N GLU A 14 13.72 -0.04 5.61
CA GLU A 14 14.81 -0.84 6.17
C GLU A 14 14.40 -2.31 6.25
N VAL A 15 15.38 -3.19 6.11
CA VAL A 15 15.19 -4.64 6.13
C VAL A 15 16.14 -5.25 7.18
N PRO A 16 15.80 -5.20 8.48
CA PRO A 16 16.76 -5.49 9.54
C PRO A 16 17.20 -6.96 9.59
N ARG A 17 16.27 -7.89 9.32
CA ARG A 17 16.56 -9.34 9.34
C ARG A 17 15.55 -10.16 8.54
N LYS A 18 16.01 -11.35 8.13
CA LYS A 18 15.13 -12.42 7.65
C LYS A 18 14.45 -13.12 8.83
N ARG A 19 13.16 -13.39 8.70
CA ARG A 19 12.31 -14.09 9.69
C ARG A 19 12.32 -15.60 9.44
N ALA A 20 11.96 -16.36 10.46
CA ALA A 20 11.87 -17.83 10.38
C ALA A 20 10.74 -18.32 9.45
N ASP A 21 9.74 -17.48 9.17
CA ASP A 21 8.61 -17.78 8.27
C ASP A 21 8.91 -17.53 6.78
N GLY A 22 10.16 -17.18 6.45
CA GLY A 22 10.60 -16.94 5.07
C GLY A 22 10.44 -15.51 4.58
N PHE A 23 9.85 -14.61 5.37
CA PHE A 23 9.74 -13.17 5.05
C PHE A 23 10.89 -12.37 5.68
N HIS A 24 10.86 -11.05 5.49
CA HIS A 24 11.74 -10.11 6.20
C HIS A 24 10.94 -9.29 7.20
N GLU A 25 11.59 -8.96 8.30
CA GLU A 25 11.13 -7.83 9.10
C GLU A 25 11.39 -6.54 8.31
N LEU A 26 10.44 -5.62 8.35
CA LEU A 26 10.55 -4.32 7.69
C LEU A 26 10.30 -3.23 8.74
N ASP A 27 11.14 -2.20 8.72
CA ASP A 27 10.87 -0.93 9.39
C ASP A 27 10.72 0.15 8.32
N THR A 28 9.60 0.86 8.32
CA THR A 28 9.23 1.75 7.21
C THR A 28 8.18 2.78 7.60
N VAL A 29 8.21 3.93 6.92
CA VAL A 29 7.16 4.96 6.99
C VAL A 29 6.40 4.98 5.67
N PHE A 30 5.11 4.67 5.72
CA PHE A 30 4.21 4.80 4.57
C PHE A 30 3.64 6.22 4.48
N ALA A 31 3.64 6.76 3.27
CA ALA A 31 2.96 8.02 2.96
C ALA A 31 1.97 7.81 1.81
N ALA A 32 0.71 8.20 2.03
CA ALA A 32 -0.29 8.24 0.97
C ALA A 32 0.00 9.40 0.02
N LEU A 33 -0.27 9.20 -1.27
CA LEU A 33 -0.13 10.20 -2.31
C LEU A 33 -1.51 10.66 -2.79
N GLU A 34 -1.57 11.87 -3.33
CA GLU A 34 -2.77 12.34 -4.02
C GLU A 34 -3.00 11.61 -5.35
N LEU A 35 -1.95 11.04 -5.95
CA LEU A 35 -2.06 10.15 -7.10
C LEU A 35 -2.86 8.91 -6.71
N ALA A 36 -3.91 8.60 -7.46
CA ALA A 36 -4.87 7.55 -7.12
C ALA A 36 -5.49 6.94 -8.36
N ASP A 37 -5.82 5.65 -8.29
CA ASP A 37 -6.72 5.03 -9.26
C ASP A 37 -8.16 5.52 -9.04
N ARG A 38 -8.93 5.60 -10.12
CA ARG A 38 -10.36 5.93 -10.10
C ARG A 38 -11.17 4.65 -10.25
N LEU A 39 -12.00 4.35 -9.26
CA LEU A 39 -12.85 3.16 -9.23
C LEU A 39 -14.32 3.57 -9.37
N VAL A 40 -15.04 2.93 -10.28
CA VAL A 40 -16.50 3.06 -10.43
C VAL A 40 -17.14 1.73 -10.04
N LEU A 41 -18.06 1.79 -9.08
CA LEU A 41 -18.74 0.64 -8.52
C LEU A 41 -20.20 0.63 -8.99
N GLU A 42 -20.64 -0.52 -9.47
CA GLU A 42 -22.00 -0.81 -9.92
C GLU A 42 -22.58 -2.00 -9.12
N PRO A 43 -23.91 -2.08 -8.92
CA PRO A 43 -24.53 -3.22 -8.26
C PRO A 43 -24.25 -4.54 -9.01
N ALA A 44 -23.97 -5.60 -8.27
CA ALA A 44 -23.97 -6.95 -8.85
C ALA A 44 -25.42 -7.35 -9.18
N ALA A 45 -25.58 -8.10 -10.27
CA ALA A 45 -26.88 -8.66 -10.69
C ALA A 45 -27.36 -9.77 -9.76
#